data_AF-A0A1F2RNY1-F1
#
_entry.id   AF-A0A1F2RNY1-F1
#
_cell.length_a   1.000
_cell.length_b   1.000
_cell.length_c   1.000
_cell.angle_alpha   90.00
_cell.angle_beta   90.00
_cell.angle_gamma   90.00
#
_symmetry.space_group_name_H-M   'P 1'
#
loop_
_entity.id
_entity.type
_entity.pdbx_description
1 polymer ?
#
loop_
_entity_poly.entity_id
_entity_poly.type
_entity_poly.pdbx_seq_one_letter_code
_entity_poly.pdbx_strand_id
1 'polypeptide(L)'
;MTRFRQRSIPFLTRGLADDWDMFFFMQHYGVPTRLLDWTENPFIGFYFAVMSSPFSVKMKAGKPVLSFSSDAVVWVLDPVEWNVHALRHQGFDRGVLTPSDEALQSYKPLTQFSDMNVQPVALYGAHNSPRIVAQRGVFTIFGQSTKSMEDTFESERFPTNCLIKVVLERSFMAVMRASILNHGITESVVFPDLEALAKEIKRNFEFED
;
A
#
# COMPACT_ATOMS: atom_id res chain seq x y z
N MET A 1 -0.65 3.44 20.17
CA MET A 1 0.77 3.83 20.03
C MET A 1 1.58 3.62 21.31
N THR A 2 1.22 4.20 22.45
CA THR A 2 2.01 4.11 23.71
C THR A 2 2.37 2.68 24.12
N ARG A 3 1.40 1.76 24.13
CA ARG A 3 1.63 0.35 24.49
C ARG A 3 2.58 -0.37 23.52
N PHE A 4 2.48 -0.06 22.24
CA PHE A 4 3.38 -0.62 21.23
C PHE A 4 4.80 -0.08 21.44
N ARG A 5 4.95 1.25 21.57
CA ARG A 5 6.23 1.92 21.86
C ARG A 5 6.94 1.34 23.09
N GLN A 6 6.22 1.06 24.17
CA GLN A 6 6.82 0.47 25.39
C GLN A 6 7.25 -0.99 25.21
N ARG A 7 6.50 -1.78 24.43
CA ARG A 7 6.73 -3.23 24.29
C ARG A 7 7.62 -3.58 23.10
N SER A 8 7.78 -2.68 22.13
CA SER A 8 8.60 -2.93 20.94
C SER A 8 10.10 -2.79 21.22
N ILE A 9 10.50 -2.07 22.29
CA ILE A 9 11.91 -1.75 22.59
C ILE A 9 12.86 -2.96 22.50
N PRO A 10 12.55 -4.12 23.10
CA PRO A 10 13.45 -5.28 23.02
C PRO A 10 13.58 -5.90 21.62
N PHE A 11 12.65 -5.60 20.72
CA PHE A 11 12.59 -6.11 19.36
C PHE A 11 13.13 -5.11 18.32
N LEU A 12 13.53 -3.91 18.76
CA LEU A 12 14.08 -2.89 17.87
C LEU A 12 15.51 -3.26 17.49
N THR A 13 15.77 -3.36 16.19
CA THR A 13 17.12 -3.48 15.63
C THR A 13 17.81 -2.13 15.46
N ARG A 14 17.03 -1.04 15.51
CA ARG A 14 17.48 0.36 15.43
C ARG A 14 16.61 1.25 16.31
N GLY A 15 17.14 2.40 16.72
CA GLY A 15 16.33 3.44 17.36
C GLY A 15 15.26 3.98 16.42
N LEU A 16 14.09 4.32 16.97
CA LEU A 16 13.04 5.03 16.26
C LEU A 16 13.16 6.52 16.57
N ALA A 17 13.35 7.35 15.54
CA ALA A 17 13.76 8.75 15.70
C ALA A 17 12.63 9.65 16.22
N ASP A 18 11.40 9.43 15.75
CA ASP A 18 10.25 10.27 16.07
C ASP A 18 8.92 9.48 16.10
N ASP A 19 7.80 10.20 16.18
CA ASP A 19 6.46 9.61 16.17
C ASP A 19 6.05 9.06 14.80
N TRP A 20 6.56 9.62 13.70
CA TRP A 20 6.28 9.14 12.35
C TRP A 20 6.98 7.82 12.08
N ASP A 21 8.26 7.71 12.45
CA ASP A 21 9.04 6.50 12.33
C ASP A 21 8.41 5.35 13.13
N MET A 22 7.89 5.65 14.34
CA MET A 22 7.08 4.71 15.11
C MET A 22 5.79 4.31 14.39
N PHE A 23 5.11 5.26 13.73
CA PHE A 23 3.84 5.00 13.04
C PHE A 23 4.04 4.11 11.79
N PHE A 24 5.06 4.39 10.97
CA PHE A 24 5.45 3.52 9.85
C PHE A 24 5.90 2.15 10.32
N PHE A 25 6.64 2.07 11.43
CA PHE A 25 7.07 0.81 12.01
C PHE A 25 5.87 -0.01 12.54
N MET A 26 4.88 0.62 13.18
CA MET A 26 3.63 -0.02 13.57
C MET A 26 2.89 -0.62 12.35
N GLN A 27 2.76 0.15 11.27
CA GLN A 27 2.12 -0.31 10.01
C GLN A 27 2.85 -1.53 9.43
N HIS A 28 4.19 -1.49 9.40
CA HIS A 28 5.02 -2.58 8.88
C HIS A 28 4.73 -3.93 9.55
N TYR A 29 4.47 -3.92 10.87
CA TYR A 29 4.14 -5.11 11.66
C TYR A 29 2.63 -5.39 11.79
N GLY A 30 1.80 -4.75 10.96
CA GLY A 30 0.37 -5.03 10.88
C GLY A 30 -0.45 -4.50 12.05
N VAL A 31 0.09 -3.55 12.83
CA VAL A 31 -0.71 -2.85 13.84
C VAL A 31 -1.67 -1.91 13.12
N PRO A 32 -2.96 -1.87 13.45
CA PRO A 32 -3.89 -0.93 12.83
C PRO A 32 -3.40 0.52 12.96
N THR A 33 -3.23 1.18 11.82
CA THR A 33 -2.89 2.61 11.74
C THR A 33 -3.86 3.35 10.81
N ARG A 34 -3.66 4.67 10.68
CA ARG A 34 -4.38 5.51 9.69
C ARG A 34 -3.66 5.56 8.34
N LEU A 35 -2.60 4.76 8.15
CA LEU A 35 -1.86 4.69 6.90
C LEU A 35 -2.51 3.65 5.98
N LEU A 36 -2.56 4.01 4.71
CA LEU A 36 -2.81 3.09 3.60
C LEU A 36 -1.55 3.06 2.73
N ASP A 37 -1.09 1.85 2.43
CA ASP A 37 0.12 1.59 1.65
C ASP A 37 -0.13 1.76 0.15
N TRP A 38 0.82 2.41 -0.51
CA TRP A 38 0.90 2.62 -1.95
C TRP A 38 2.31 2.26 -2.44
N THR A 39 2.50 2.21 -3.75
CA THR A 39 3.82 1.97 -4.36
C THR A 39 4.04 2.90 -5.55
N GLU A 40 5.27 3.39 -5.70
CA GLU A 40 5.70 4.11 -6.90
C GLU A 40 6.08 3.15 -8.05
N ASN A 41 6.15 1.84 -7.80
CA ASN A 41 6.45 0.85 -8.81
C ASN A 41 5.15 0.18 -9.30
N PRO A 42 4.71 0.43 -10.55
CA PRO A 42 3.48 -0.15 -11.07
C PRO A 42 3.50 -1.68 -11.06
N PHE A 43 4.67 -2.32 -11.25
CA PHE A 43 4.77 -3.78 -11.21
C PHE A 43 4.52 -4.37 -9.82
N ILE A 44 4.87 -3.64 -8.76
CA ILE A 44 4.55 -4.04 -7.38
C ILE A 44 3.04 -3.92 -7.16
N GLY A 45 2.40 -2.86 -7.66
CA GLY A 45 0.94 -2.70 -7.62
C GLY A 45 0.22 -3.84 -8.34
N PHE A 46 0.67 -4.18 -9.55
CA PHE A 46 0.16 -5.34 -10.30
C PHE A 46 0.40 -6.65 -9.56
N TYR A 47 1.59 -6.85 -8.97
CA TYR A 47 1.88 -8.03 -8.17
C TYR A 47 0.86 -8.19 -7.04
N PHE A 48 0.59 -7.14 -6.26
CA PHE A 48 -0.40 -7.21 -5.19
C PHE A 48 -1.81 -7.52 -5.71
N ALA A 49 -2.25 -6.84 -6.77
CA ALA A 49 -3.57 -7.07 -7.34
C ALA A 49 -3.74 -8.52 -7.85
N VAL A 50 -2.72 -9.06 -8.52
CA VAL A 50 -2.78 -10.39 -9.13
C VAL A 50 -2.54 -11.51 -8.12
N MET A 51 -1.55 -11.36 -7.24
CA MET A 51 -1.13 -12.42 -6.33
C MET A 51 -2.08 -12.60 -5.13
N SER A 52 -2.84 -11.56 -4.76
CA SER A 52 -3.85 -11.63 -3.70
C SER A 52 -5.22 -12.14 -4.19
N SER A 53 -5.40 -12.27 -5.50
CA SER A 53 -6.69 -12.68 -6.06
C SER A 53 -6.93 -14.17 -5.88
N PRO A 54 -8.06 -14.58 -5.26
CA PRO A 54 -8.37 -15.99 -5.07
C PRO A 54 -8.52 -16.74 -6.39
N PHE A 55 -7.92 -17.92 -6.47
CA PHE A 55 -8.05 -18.79 -7.62
C PHE A 55 -8.32 -20.24 -7.21
N SER A 56 -8.77 -21.01 -8.18
CA SER A 56 -8.91 -22.47 -8.09
C SER A 56 -8.23 -23.09 -9.30
N VAL A 57 -7.75 -24.32 -9.15
CA VAL A 57 -7.19 -25.08 -10.28
C VAL A 57 -8.33 -25.84 -10.97
N LYS A 58 -8.47 -25.65 -12.28
CA LYS A 58 -9.44 -26.38 -13.12
C LYS A 58 -8.72 -27.15 -14.21
N MET A 59 -9.28 -28.29 -14.62
CA MET A 59 -8.77 -29.04 -15.75
C MET A 59 -9.36 -28.50 -17.06
N LYS A 60 -8.50 -28.10 -18.01
CA LYS A 60 -8.89 -27.70 -19.36
C LYS A 60 -8.04 -28.47 -20.37
N ALA A 61 -8.70 -29.26 -21.21
CA ALA A 61 -8.04 -30.15 -22.18
C ALA A 61 -6.94 -31.03 -21.55
N GLY A 62 -7.20 -31.58 -20.35
CA GLY A 62 -6.26 -32.44 -19.63
C GLY A 62 -5.10 -31.72 -18.94
N LYS A 63 -5.03 -30.38 -18.98
CA LYS A 63 -4.02 -29.59 -18.28
C LYS A 63 -4.62 -28.79 -17.11
N PRO A 64 -3.92 -28.66 -15.97
CA PRO A 64 -4.34 -27.77 -14.89
C PRO A 64 -4.18 -26.32 -15.35
N VAL A 65 -5.22 -25.50 -15.11
CA VAL A 65 -5.26 -24.08 -15.44
C VAL A 65 -5.85 -23.33 -14.26
N LEU A 66 -5.22 -22.21 -13.89
CA LEU A 66 -5.72 -21.32 -12.84
C LEU A 66 -7.01 -20.61 -13.30
N SER A 67 -8.04 -20.64 -12.47
CA SER A 67 -9.32 -19.98 -12.68
C SER A 67 -9.59 -19.04 -11.51
N PHE A 68 -9.63 -17.74 -11.78
CA PHE A 68 -9.91 -16.69 -10.80
C PHE A 68 -11.41 -16.50 -10.61
N SER A 69 -11.84 -16.22 -9.38
CA SER A 69 -13.26 -16.05 -9.04
C SER A 69 -13.78 -14.64 -9.35
N SER A 70 -12.94 -13.62 -9.24
CA SER A 70 -13.26 -12.21 -9.43
C SER A 70 -12.21 -11.50 -10.27
N ASP A 71 -12.59 -10.35 -10.81
CA ASP A 71 -11.64 -9.39 -11.38
C ASP A 71 -10.76 -8.81 -10.25
N ALA A 72 -9.59 -8.31 -10.61
CA ALA A 72 -8.73 -7.56 -9.71
C ALA A 72 -8.74 -6.08 -10.09
N VAL A 73 -8.26 -5.23 -9.18
CA VAL A 73 -8.21 -3.78 -9.39
C VAL A 73 -6.84 -3.26 -9.00
N VAL A 74 -6.30 -2.37 -9.84
CA VAL A 74 -5.17 -1.51 -9.50
C VAL A 74 -5.67 -0.08 -9.48
N TRP A 75 -5.44 0.61 -8.37
CA TRP A 75 -5.69 2.04 -8.27
C TRP A 75 -4.43 2.82 -8.61
N VAL A 76 -4.57 3.90 -9.36
CA VAL A 76 -3.50 4.85 -9.67
C VAL A 76 -3.90 6.19 -9.09
N LEU A 77 -3.04 6.73 -8.22
CA LEU A 77 -3.23 8.00 -7.54
C LEU A 77 -2.25 9.02 -8.11
N ASP A 78 -2.75 10.21 -8.48
CA ASP A 78 -1.92 11.41 -8.59
C ASP A 78 -1.84 12.06 -7.20
N PRO A 79 -0.73 11.89 -6.47
CA PRO A 79 -0.65 12.35 -5.09
C PRO A 79 -0.58 13.88 -5.00
N VAL A 80 -0.14 14.57 -6.06
CA VAL A 80 0.00 16.03 -6.06
C VAL A 80 -1.38 16.68 -6.21
N GLU A 81 -2.13 16.30 -7.25
CA GLU A 81 -3.49 16.79 -7.47
C GLU A 81 -4.41 16.42 -6.30
N TRP A 82 -4.23 15.21 -5.74
CA TRP A 82 -4.96 14.79 -4.56
C TRP A 82 -4.69 15.72 -3.36
N ASN A 83 -3.43 16.00 -3.05
CA ASN A 83 -3.06 16.82 -1.90
C ASN A 83 -3.51 18.27 -2.04
N VAL A 84 -3.35 18.87 -3.23
CA VAL A 84 -3.83 20.22 -3.51
C VAL A 84 -5.33 20.34 -3.24
N HIS A 85 -6.13 19.36 -3.66
CA HIS A 85 -7.56 19.36 -3.38
C HIS A 85 -7.90 19.07 -1.91
N ALA A 86 -7.22 18.09 -1.30
CA ALA A 86 -7.45 17.67 0.08
C ALA A 86 -7.11 18.77 1.11
N LEU A 87 -6.10 19.60 0.80
CA LEU A 87 -5.60 20.69 1.64
C LEU A 87 -5.94 22.09 1.11
N ARG A 88 -6.91 22.20 0.19
CA ARG A 88 -7.29 23.47 -0.44
C ARG A 88 -7.64 24.59 0.56
N HIS A 89 -8.15 24.25 1.75
CA HIS A 89 -8.46 25.22 2.81
C HIS A 89 -7.22 25.79 3.51
N GLN A 90 -6.07 25.14 3.36
CA GLN A 90 -4.79 25.58 3.92
C GLN A 90 -3.94 26.36 2.90
N GLY A 91 -4.43 26.55 1.67
CA GLY A 91 -3.68 27.19 0.60
C GLY A 91 -2.48 26.37 0.12
N PHE A 92 -2.51 25.05 0.30
CA PHE A 92 -1.46 24.15 -0.19
C PHE A 92 -1.43 24.18 -1.73
N ASP A 93 -0.25 24.44 -2.31
CA ASP A 93 -0.13 24.80 -3.72
C ASP A 93 0.50 23.70 -4.59
N ARG A 94 1.27 22.76 -4.01
CA ARG A 94 1.80 21.57 -4.73
C ARG A 94 2.64 20.63 -3.85
N GLY A 95 2.67 19.36 -4.25
CA GLY A 95 3.68 18.38 -3.85
C GLY A 95 3.13 17.19 -3.07
N VAL A 96 3.97 16.16 -2.96
CA VAL A 96 3.75 15.05 -2.05
C VAL A 96 4.36 15.42 -0.71
N LEU A 97 3.62 15.18 0.38
CA LEU A 97 4.06 15.58 1.71
C LEU A 97 5.20 14.68 2.21
N THR A 98 5.99 15.23 3.11
CA THR A 98 7.03 14.56 3.88
C THR A 98 6.73 14.74 5.37
N PRO A 99 7.19 13.84 6.25
CA PRO A 99 6.92 13.93 7.69
C PRO A 99 7.31 15.26 8.36
N SER A 100 8.22 16.03 7.73
CA SER A 100 8.66 17.35 8.15
C SER A 100 7.72 18.50 7.77
N ASP A 101 6.77 18.28 6.86
CA ASP A 101 5.91 19.36 6.36
C ASP A 101 4.89 19.82 7.41
N GLU A 102 4.72 21.13 7.52
CA GLU A 102 3.78 21.74 8.48
C GLU A 102 2.32 21.34 8.22
N ALA A 103 1.96 21.08 6.96
CA ALA A 103 0.63 20.60 6.59
C ALA A 103 0.29 19.23 7.23
N LEU A 104 1.29 18.46 7.68
CA LEU A 104 1.08 17.17 8.35
C LEU A 104 0.88 17.28 9.87
N GLN A 105 0.96 18.47 10.47
CA GLN A 105 0.79 18.64 11.94
C GLN A 105 -0.56 18.09 12.43
N SER A 106 -1.63 18.35 11.67
CA SER A 106 -2.98 17.82 11.96
C SER A 106 -3.13 16.31 11.71
N TYR A 107 -2.13 15.63 11.17
CA TYR A 107 -2.17 14.18 10.95
C TYR A 107 -1.29 13.38 11.90
N LYS A 108 -0.52 14.05 12.77
CA LYS A 108 0.37 13.37 13.72
C LYS A 108 -0.41 12.38 14.61
N PRO A 109 0.21 11.26 15.02
CA PRO A 109 -0.48 10.21 15.77
C PRO A 109 -1.10 10.66 17.11
N LEU A 110 -0.60 11.74 17.71
CA LEU A 110 -1.03 12.27 19.01
C LEU A 110 -1.95 13.51 18.90
N THR A 111 -2.32 13.91 17.70
CA THR A 111 -3.25 15.04 17.48
C THR A 111 -4.65 14.67 17.96
N GLN A 112 -5.34 15.61 18.62
CA GLN A 112 -6.73 15.40 19.04
C GLN A 112 -7.63 15.26 17.81
N PHE A 113 -8.64 14.39 17.89
CA PHE A 113 -9.52 14.12 16.75
C PHE A 113 -10.17 15.38 16.17
N SER A 114 -10.55 16.35 17.01
CA SER A 114 -11.12 17.63 16.60
C SER A 114 -10.19 18.49 15.75
N ASP A 115 -8.88 18.35 15.97
CA ASP A 115 -7.84 19.18 15.36
C ASP A 115 -7.25 18.51 14.10
N MET A 116 -7.70 17.30 13.81
CA MET A 116 -7.30 16.57 12.61
C MET A 116 -8.01 17.13 11.39
N ASN A 117 -7.31 17.16 10.25
CA ASN A 117 -7.98 17.39 8.98
C ASN A 117 -8.94 16.23 8.66
N VAL A 118 -9.92 16.48 7.79
CA VAL A 118 -10.92 15.46 7.44
C VAL A 118 -10.40 14.49 6.39
N GLN A 119 -9.81 15.03 5.32
CA GLN A 119 -9.45 14.27 4.12
C GLN A 119 -8.11 13.55 4.25
N PRO A 120 -7.93 12.39 3.59
CA PRO A 120 -6.63 11.75 3.53
C PRO A 120 -5.67 12.55 2.65
N VAL A 121 -4.36 12.46 2.94
CA VAL A 121 -3.29 13.09 2.14
C VAL A 121 -2.19 12.09 1.84
N ALA A 122 -1.59 12.22 0.66
CA ALA A 122 -0.45 11.44 0.22
C ALA A 122 0.86 11.97 0.80
N LEU A 123 1.72 11.07 1.26
CA LEU A 123 3.02 11.38 1.83
C LEU A 123 4.07 10.31 1.52
N TYR A 124 5.32 10.76 1.44
CA TYR A 124 6.48 9.89 1.50
C TYR A 124 6.66 9.41 2.95
N GLY A 125 6.84 8.11 3.11
CA GLY A 125 7.23 7.53 4.39
C GLY A 125 8.74 7.52 4.57
N ALA A 126 9.20 7.31 5.80
CA ALA A 126 10.59 7.00 6.04
C ALA A 126 10.90 5.60 5.46
N HIS A 127 11.81 5.50 4.48
CA HIS A 127 12.27 4.23 3.90
C HIS A 127 13.12 3.44 4.92
N ASN A 128 12.45 2.89 5.92
CA ASN A 128 13.09 2.47 7.15
C ASN A 128 13.23 0.94 7.29
N SER A 129 12.91 0.21 6.22
CA SER A 129 13.06 -1.24 6.12
C SER A 129 13.40 -1.67 4.69
N PRO A 130 14.13 -2.79 4.52
CA PRO A 130 14.38 -3.39 3.20
C PRO A 130 13.09 -3.65 2.42
N ARG A 131 12.01 -4.04 3.10
CA ARG A 131 10.70 -4.27 2.51
C ARG A 131 10.12 -3.00 1.87
N ILE A 132 10.12 -1.87 2.57
CA ILE A 132 9.60 -0.61 2.03
C ILE A 132 10.44 -0.18 0.81
N VAL A 133 11.76 -0.36 0.85
CA VAL A 133 12.65 -0.06 -0.28
C VAL A 133 12.33 -0.94 -1.48
N ALA A 134 12.23 -2.26 -1.27
CA ALA A 134 11.94 -3.22 -2.33
C ALA A 134 10.57 -2.96 -2.99
N GLN A 135 9.57 -2.59 -2.19
CA GLN A 135 8.23 -2.27 -2.65
C GLN A 135 8.11 -0.85 -3.23
N ARG A 136 9.14 0.01 -3.10
CA ARG A 136 9.03 1.46 -3.32
C ARG A 136 7.78 2.05 -2.64
N GLY A 137 7.63 1.70 -1.36
CA GLY A 137 6.44 1.99 -0.56
C GLY A 137 6.28 3.49 -0.28
N VAL A 138 5.10 4.00 -0.57
CA VAL A 138 4.62 5.36 -0.24
C VAL A 138 3.24 5.24 0.41
N PHE A 139 2.69 6.34 0.94
CA PHE A 139 1.52 6.23 1.81
C PHE A 139 0.49 7.31 1.52
N THR A 140 -0.74 7.03 1.94
CA THR A 140 -1.71 8.06 2.29
C THR A 140 -2.06 7.95 3.77
N ILE A 141 -2.15 9.06 4.47
CA ILE A 141 -2.61 9.11 5.86
C ILE A 141 -4.01 9.67 5.94
N PHE A 142 -4.90 8.94 6.61
CA PHE A 142 -6.28 9.34 6.83
C PHE A 142 -6.39 10.32 7.99
N GLY A 143 -7.25 11.31 7.81
CA GLY A 143 -7.64 12.27 8.83
C GLY A 143 -8.77 11.74 9.72
N GLN A 144 -9.81 12.54 9.91
CA GLN A 144 -11.02 12.14 10.64
C GLN A 144 -11.88 11.14 9.85
N SER A 145 -11.90 11.24 8.53
CA SER A 145 -12.75 10.40 7.68
C SER A 145 -12.26 8.96 7.65
N THR A 146 -13.19 8.01 7.76
CA THR A 146 -12.96 6.58 7.55
C THR A 146 -13.53 6.09 6.21
N LYS A 147 -14.00 7.00 5.36
CA LYS A 147 -14.47 6.65 4.00
C LYS A 147 -13.31 6.09 3.18
N SER A 148 -13.63 5.22 2.22
CA SER A 148 -12.63 4.78 1.25
C SER A 148 -12.15 5.96 0.39
N MET A 149 -10.99 5.82 -0.25
CA MET A 149 -10.51 6.87 -1.16
C MET A 149 -11.43 7.04 -2.37
N GLU A 150 -12.09 5.97 -2.85
CA GLU A 150 -13.09 6.06 -3.94
C GLU A 150 -14.32 6.87 -3.50
N ASP A 151 -14.86 6.60 -2.31
CA ASP A 151 -16.01 7.34 -1.78
C ASP A 151 -15.66 8.80 -1.51
N THR A 152 -14.45 9.06 -0.98
CA THR A 152 -13.95 10.42 -0.77
C THR A 152 -13.77 11.15 -2.11
N PHE A 153 -13.17 10.51 -3.10
CA PHE A 153 -12.97 11.08 -4.43
C PHE A 153 -14.29 11.55 -5.05
N GLU A 154 -15.32 10.71 -5.02
CA GLU A 154 -16.65 11.01 -5.56
C GLU A 154 -17.39 12.06 -4.74
N SER A 155 -17.48 11.87 -3.41
CA SER A 155 -18.31 12.73 -2.56
C SER A 155 -17.73 14.13 -2.37
N GLU A 156 -16.40 14.29 -2.39
CA GLU A 156 -15.71 15.57 -2.20
C GLU A 156 -15.28 16.21 -3.54
N ARG A 157 -15.68 15.60 -4.67
CA ARG A 157 -15.47 16.11 -6.03
C ARG A 157 -14.00 16.43 -6.33
N PHE A 158 -13.14 15.47 -6.07
CA PHE A 158 -11.72 15.57 -6.43
C PHE A 158 -11.54 15.67 -7.97
N PRO A 159 -10.43 16.23 -8.46
CA PRO A 159 -10.15 16.34 -9.89
C PRO A 159 -10.17 14.97 -10.59
N THR A 160 -10.85 14.86 -11.75
CA THR A 160 -11.18 13.56 -12.38
C THR A 160 -10.00 12.62 -12.61
N ASN A 161 -8.79 13.14 -12.82
CA ASN A 161 -7.61 12.33 -13.13
C ASN A 161 -6.76 11.98 -11.90
N CYS A 162 -7.12 12.45 -10.70
CA CYS A 162 -6.27 12.23 -9.53
C CYS A 162 -6.42 10.83 -8.92
N LEU A 163 -7.48 10.09 -9.24
CA LEU A 163 -7.65 8.70 -8.82
C LEU A 163 -8.28 7.90 -9.95
N ILE A 164 -7.56 6.90 -10.46
CA ILE A 164 -7.96 6.09 -11.61
C ILE A 164 -8.07 4.62 -11.18
N LYS A 165 -9.21 4.00 -11.53
CA LYS A 165 -9.47 2.57 -11.32
C LYS A 165 -9.12 1.78 -12.58
N VAL A 166 -8.14 0.89 -12.50
CA VAL A 166 -7.80 -0.04 -13.56
C VAL A 166 -8.32 -1.43 -13.19
N VAL A 167 -9.27 -1.95 -13.97
CA VAL A 167 -9.85 -3.28 -13.76
C VAL A 167 -9.06 -4.31 -14.56
N LEU A 168 -8.66 -5.39 -13.88
CA LEU A 168 -7.96 -6.54 -14.45
C LEU A 168 -8.94 -7.69 -14.56
N GLU A 169 -9.39 -7.98 -15.78
CA GLU A 169 -10.37 -9.04 -16.00
C GLU A 169 -9.83 -10.41 -15.57
N ARG A 170 -10.65 -11.16 -14.83
CA ARG A 170 -10.33 -12.50 -14.31
C ARG A 170 -9.89 -13.51 -15.38
N SER A 171 -10.34 -13.30 -16.62
CA SER A 171 -10.00 -14.11 -17.80
C SER A 171 -8.51 -14.06 -18.12
N PHE A 172 -7.85 -12.92 -17.88
CA PHE A 172 -6.44 -12.69 -18.19
C PHE A 172 -5.53 -12.86 -16.96
N MET A 173 -6.09 -12.97 -15.75
CA MET A 173 -5.33 -13.02 -14.49
C MET A 173 -4.29 -14.13 -14.43
N ALA A 174 -4.58 -15.32 -14.99
CA ALA A 174 -3.61 -16.41 -15.03
C ALA A 174 -2.38 -16.07 -15.89
N VAL A 175 -2.61 -15.41 -17.04
CA VAL A 175 -1.53 -14.96 -17.94
C VAL A 175 -0.75 -13.82 -17.30
N MET A 176 -1.44 -12.86 -16.68
CA MET A 176 -0.80 -11.76 -15.97
C MET A 176 0.06 -12.25 -14.80
N ARG A 177 -0.43 -13.23 -14.01
CA ARG A 177 0.33 -13.87 -12.93
C ARG A 177 1.63 -14.46 -13.46
N ALA A 178 1.54 -15.30 -14.49
CA ALA A 178 2.72 -15.89 -15.12
C ALA A 178 3.67 -14.83 -15.66
N SER A 179 3.14 -13.78 -16.30
CA SER A 179 3.94 -12.67 -16.84
C SER A 179 4.71 -11.93 -15.74
N ILE A 180 4.05 -11.52 -14.66
CA ILE A 180 4.69 -10.79 -13.54
C ILE A 180 5.87 -11.59 -12.96
N LEU A 181 5.65 -12.90 -12.73
CA LEU A 181 6.68 -13.80 -12.21
C LEU A 181 7.84 -13.98 -13.21
N ASN A 182 7.54 -14.15 -14.50
CA ASN A 182 8.56 -14.28 -15.54
C ASN A 182 9.41 -13.02 -15.73
N HIS A 183 8.89 -11.84 -15.35
CA HIS A 183 9.66 -10.59 -15.33
C HIS A 183 10.47 -10.42 -14.03
N GLY A 184 10.52 -11.43 -13.17
CA GLY A 184 11.33 -11.43 -11.95
C GLY A 184 10.70 -10.67 -10.78
N ILE A 185 9.40 -10.35 -10.85
CA ILE A 185 8.66 -9.76 -9.72
C ILE A 185 8.10 -10.90 -8.87
N THR A 186 8.97 -11.48 -8.05
CA THR A 186 8.68 -12.66 -7.21
C THR A 186 8.50 -12.28 -5.74
N GLU A 187 8.03 -13.23 -4.92
CA GLU A 187 7.79 -13.04 -3.48
C GLU A 187 9.02 -12.51 -2.78
N SER A 188 10.21 -13.07 -3.03
CA SER A 188 11.44 -12.64 -2.35
C SER A 188 11.91 -11.26 -2.80
N VAL A 189 11.53 -10.82 -4.00
CA VAL A 189 11.77 -9.46 -4.50
C VAL A 189 10.82 -8.46 -3.83
N VAL A 190 9.56 -8.82 -3.65
CA VAL A 190 8.56 -7.94 -3.00
C VAL A 190 8.70 -7.94 -1.47
N PHE A 191 9.08 -9.07 -0.89
CA PHE A 191 9.27 -9.30 0.53
C PHE A 191 10.67 -9.90 0.74
N PRO A 192 11.69 -9.08 1.00
CA PRO A 192 13.08 -9.54 1.11
C PRO A 192 13.34 -10.21 2.47
N ASP A 193 12.66 -11.32 2.72
CA ASP A 193 12.81 -12.16 3.91
C ASP A 193 12.86 -13.66 3.56
N LEU A 194 13.26 -14.47 4.55
CA LEU A 194 13.42 -15.91 4.38
C LEU A 194 12.10 -16.64 4.14
N GLU A 195 10.99 -16.11 4.66
CA GLU A 195 9.68 -16.75 4.50
C GLU A 195 9.19 -16.62 3.06
N ALA A 196 9.35 -15.43 2.47
CA ALA A 196 9.05 -15.16 1.08
C ALA A 196 9.94 -15.95 0.13
N LEU A 197 11.23 -16.07 0.43
CA LEU A 197 12.14 -16.94 -0.33
C LEU A 197 11.69 -18.41 -0.29
N ALA A 198 11.29 -18.91 0.89
CA ALA A 198 10.79 -20.27 1.03
C ALA A 198 9.49 -20.50 0.23
N LYS A 199 8.56 -19.52 0.25
CA LYS A 199 7.32 -19.54 -0.55
C LYS A 199 7.63 -19.59 -2.05
N GLU A 200 8.55 -18.75 -2.51
CA GLU A 200 8.99 -18.73 -3.91
C GLU A 200 9.58 -20.08 -4.35
N ILE A 201 10.46 -20.66 -3.53
CA ILE A 201 11.05 -21.98 -3.81
C ILE A 201 9.96 -23.05 -3.89
N LYS A 202 9.03 -23.11 -2.94
CA LYS A 202 7.92 -24.08 -2.96
C LYS A 202 7.10 -24.00 -4.24
N ARG A 203 6.75 -22.78 -4.69
CA ARG A 203 6.02 -22.60 -5.95
C ARG A 203 6.84 -23.09 -7.15
N ASN A 204 8.14 -22.80 -7.20
CA ASN A 204 9.00 -23.24 -8.30
C ASN A 204 9.06 -24.78 -8.41
N PHE A 205 8.78 -25.49 -7.31
CA PHE A 205 8.65 -26.94 -7.26
C PHE A 205 7.19 -27.44 -7.29
N GLU A 206 6.23 -26.58 -7.67
CA GLU A 206 4.79 -26.90 -7.79
C GLU A 206 4.10 -27.33 -6.47
N PHE A 207 4.64 -26.91 -5.32
CA PHE A 207 4.05 -27.13 -3.99
C PHE A 207 3.27 -25.91 -3.48
N GLU A 208 2.53 -25.23 -4.36
CA GLU A 208 1.71 -24.07 -3.98
C GLU A 208 0.39 -24.57 -3.35
N ASP A 209 0.30 -24.51 -2.02
CA ASP A 209 -0.89 -24.85 -1.21
C ASP A 209 -1.94 -23.71 -1.17
#